data_AF-A0A5Q0UQM7-F1
#
_entry.id   AF-A0A5Q0UQM7-F1
#
_cell.length_a   1.000
_cell.length_b   1.000
_cell.length_c   1.000
_cell.angle_alpha   90.00
_cell.angle_beta   90.00
_cell.angle_gamma   90.00
#
_symmetry.space_group_name_H-M   'P 1'
#
loop_
_entity.id
_entity.type
_entity.pdbx_description
1 polymer ?
#
loop_
_entity_poly.entity_id
_entity_poly.type
_entity_poly.pdbx_seq_one_letter_code
_entity_poly.pdbx_strand_id
1 'polypeptide(L)'
;MSPALPTWLPDRRDISYEFVTAVIVGTTLYVFDGSFGYAVAGGAGFLVLRLLTDIAENAVGDYADNALYGLLVLAGTAYAAAPTTPLWLVATGAVLGGWFLADGVQHLRHGVTRASVGTPYTHEGSALTGLPKALAARLAEPILLETRDQQ
;
A
#
# COMPACT_ATOMS: atom_id res chain seq x y z
N MET A 1 8.84 9.70 34.34
CA MET A 1 8.65 8.52 33.47
C MET A 1 7.66 8.92 32.41
N SER A 2 8.06 9.04 31.13
CA SER A 2 7.10 9.27 30.05
C SER A 2 6.20 8.05 29.92
N PRO A 3 4.87 8.22 29.77
CA PRO A 3 3.99 7.10 29.48
C PRO A 3 4.47 6.40 28.20
N ALA A 4 4.55 5.08 28.24
CA ALA A 4 4.77 4.30 27.02
C ALA A 4 3.62 4.59 26.06
N LEU A 5 3.92 4.83 24.78
CA LEU A 5 2.89 5.02 23.76
C LEU A 5 2.08 3.71 23.63
N PRO A 6 0.78 3.80 23.32
CA PRO A 6 -0.01 2.63 22.94
C PRO A 6 0.67 1.83 21.82
N THR A 7 0.58 0.50 21.85
CA THR A 7 1.29 -0.40 20.91
C THR A 7 0.87 -0.24 19.45
N TRP A 8 -0.24 0.43 19.18
CA TRP A 8 -0.72 0.72 17.82
C TRP A 8 -0.15 2.04 17.26
N LEU A 9 0.46 2.89 18.09
CA LEU A 9 1.08 4.13 17.66
C LEU A 9 2.52 3.86 17.16
N PRO A 10 2.92 4.44 16.01
CA PRO A 10 4.29 4.34 15.53
C PRO A 10 5.28 4.90 16.53
N ASP A 11 6.47 4.30 16.58
CA ASP A 11 7.52 4.75 17.48
C ASP A 11 8.07 6.12 17.06
N ARG A 12 8.60 6.87 18.03
CA ARG A 12 9.09 8.24 17.78
C ARG A 12 10.17 8.30 16.69
N ARG A 13 10.98 7.24 16.57
CA ARG A 13 12.02 7.14 15.54
C ARG A 13 11.40 7.00 14.15
N ASP A 14 10.38 6.18 14.02
CA ASP A 14 9.68 5.94 12.76
C ASP A 14 8.96 7.21 12.31
N ILE A 15 8.27 7.89 13.22
CA ILE A 15 7.64 9.19 12.94
C ILE A 15 8.67 10.22 12.42
N SER A 16 9.86 10.25 13.03
CA SER A 16 10.92 11.17 12.62
C SER A 16 11.48 10.83 11.23
N TYR A 17 11.62 9.54 10.94
CA TYR A 17 12.07 9.04 9.64
C TYR A 17 11.03 9.34 8.54
N GLU A 18 9.75 9.10 8.81
CA GLU A 18 8.66 9.39 7.88
C GLU A 18 8.53 10.90 7.63
N PHE A 19 8.75 11.73 8.66
CA PHE A 19 8.80 13.17 8.50
C PHE A 19 9.92 13.62 7.56
N VAL A 20 11.14 13.10 7.73
CA VAL A 20 12.27 13.41 6.83
C VAL A 20 11.96 12.95 5.40
N THR A 21 11.39 11.76 5.24
CA THR A 21 10.99 11.24 3.94
C THR A 21 9.94 12.12 3.28
N ALA A 22 8.93 12.59 4.03
CA ALA A 22 7.92 13.51 3.54
C ALA A 22 8.52 14.86 3.07
N VAL A 23 9.52 15.37 3.79
CA VAL A 23 10.26 16.57 3.37
C VAL A 23 11.00 16.33 2.06
N ILE A 24 11.62 15.16 1.87
CA ILE A 24 12.29 14.78 0.62
C ILE A 24 11.27 14.69 -0.53
N VAL A 25 10.12 14.05 -0.29
CA VAL A 25 9.03 13.96 -1.28
C VAL A 25 8.55 15.34 -1.68
N GLY A 26 8.23 16.21 -0.72
CA GLY A 26 7.79 17.59 -0.98
C GLY A 26 8.84 18.39 -1.75
N THR A 27 10.11 18.29 -1.36
CA THR A 27 11.23 18.95 -2.07
C THR A 27 11.34 18.46 -3.51
N THR A 28 11.19 17.16 -3.73
CA THR A 28 11.22 16.56 -5.07
C THR A 28 10.08 17.10 -5.93
N LEU A 29 8.85 17.15 -5.39
CA LEU A 29 7.71 17.75 -6.09
C LEU A 29 7.92 19.24 -6.40
N TYR A 30 8.55 19.97 -5.47
CA TYR A 30 8.91 21.37 -5.71
C TYR A 30 9.90 21.53 -6.87
N VAL A 31 10.91 20.66 -6.95
CA VAL A 31 11.88 20.69 -8.05
C VAL A 31 11.22 20.40 -9.40
N PHE A 32 10.23 19.50 -9.44
CA PHE A 32 9.56 19.13 -10.69
C PHE A 32 8.52 20.15 -11.17
N ASP A 33 7.70 20.70 -10.26
CA ASP A 33 6.56 21.55 -10.62
C ASP A 33 6.81 23.05 -10.35
N GLY A 34 7.79 23.39 -9.50
CA GLY A 34 8.09 24.77 -9.08
C GLY A 34 7.05 25.37 -8.12
N SER A 35 5.94 24.69 -7.87
CA SER A 35 4.85 25.15 -7.00
C SER A 35 5.09 24.79 -5.54
N PHE A 36 5.28 25.81 -4.70
CA PHE A 36 5.45 25.61 -3.26
C PHE A 36 4.19 25.02 -2.60
N GLY A 37 3.00 25.49 -3.00
CA GLY A 37 1.74 24.98 -2.45
C GLY A 37 1.52 23.50 -2.76
N TYR A 38 1.81 23.08 -3.99
CA TYR A 38 1.73 21.68 -4.40
C TYR A 38 2.75 20.81 -3.66
N ALA A 39 3.99 21.29 -3.51
CA ALA A 39 5.04 20.61 -2.77
C ALA A 39 4.67 20.37 -1.29
N VAL A 40 4.17 21.39 -0.61
CA VAL A 40 3.73 21.30 0.79
C VAL A 40 2.54 20.36 0.92
N ALA A 41 1.52 20.50 0.07
CA ALA A 41 0.36 19.63 0.09
C ALA A 41 0.72 18.16 -0.18
N GLY A 42 1.58 17.91 -1.16
CA GLY A 42 2.06 16.57 -1.50
C GLY A 42 2.88 15.94 -0.38
N GLY A 43 3.83 16.68 0.21
CA GLY A 43 4.62 16.20 1.35
C GLY A 43 3.78 15.92 2.58
N ALA A 44 2.86 16.83 2.94
CA ALA A 44 1.94 16.63 4.05
C ALA A 44 0.99 15.46 3.82
N GLY A 45 0.43 15.34 2.61
CA GLY A 45 -0.42 14.21 2.22
C GLY A 45 0.31 12.87 2.31
N PHE A 46 1.56 12.82 1.84
CA PHE A 46 2.41 11.64 1.96
C PHE A 46 2.65 11.25 3.42
N LEU A 47 3.00 12.22 4.28
CA LEU A 47 3.22 11.96 5.70
C LEU A 47 1.97 11.40 6.38
N VAL A 48 0.81 12.03 6.14
CA VAL A 48 -0.47 11.57 6.71
C VAL A 48 -0.77 10.16 6.26
N LEU A 49 -0.60 9.87 4.97
CA LEU A 49 -0.85 8.54 4.43
C LEU A 49 0.05 7.48 5.08
N ARG A 50 1.35 7.76 5.24
CA ARG A 50 2.31 6.88 5.89
C ARG A 50 1.93 6.59 7.35
N LEU A 51 1.63 7.63 8.11
CA LEU A 51 1.23 7.45 9.51
C LEU A 51 -0.08 6.65 9.62
N LEU A 52 -1.03 6.86 8.71
CA LEU A 52 -2.27 6.09 8.68
C LEU A 52 -2.03 4.62 8.34
N THR A 53 -1.14 4.31 7.39
CA THR A 53 -0.79 2.93 7.05
C THR A 53 -0.07 2.24 8.20
N ASP A 54 0.87 2.93 8.86
CA ASP A 54 1.59 2.36 10.01
C ASP A 54 0.63 2.07 11.18
N ILE A 55 -0.31 2.99 11.45
CA ILE A 55 -1.36 2.78 12.44
C ILE A 55 -2.25 1.60 12.05
N ALA A 56 -2.65 1.51 10.78
CA ALA A 56 -3.48 0.41 10.30
C ALA A 56 -2.77 -0.94 10.45
N GLU A 57 -1.49 -1.02 10.07
CA GLU A 57 -0.67 -2.22 10.23
C GLU A 57 -0.55 -2.63 11.70
N ASN A 58 -0.22 -1.68 12.58
CA ASN A 58 -0.04 -1.96 14.00
C ASN A 58 -1.36 -2.31 14.72
N ALA A 59 -2.50 -1.79 14.26
CA ALA A 59 -3.81 -1.99 14.90
C ALA A 59 -4.57 -3.21 14.36
N VAL A 60 -4.46 -3.49 13.06
CA VAL A 60 -5.30 -4.47 12.35
C VAL A 60 -4.48 -5.66 11.82
N GLY A 61 -3.22 -5.44 11.46
CA GLY A 61 -2.30 -6.47 10.98
C GLY A 61 -1.54 -6.06 9.72
N ASP A 62 -0.50 -6.82 9.39
CA ASP A 62 0.54 -6.56 8.38
C ASP A 62 0.06 -6.31 6.94
N TYR A 63 -1.23 -6.45 6.66
CA TYR A 63 -1.84 -6.23 5.34
C TYR A 63 -2.94 -5.18 5.33
N ALA A 64 -3.12 -4.47 6.45
CA ALA A 64 -4.13 -3.42 6.59
C ALA A 64 -3.83 -2.19 5.75
N ASP A 65 -2.56 -1.92 5.46
CA ASP A 65 -2.15 -0.89 4.52
C ASP A 65 -2.64 -1.18 3.10
N ASN A 66 -2.56 -2.43 2.62
CA ASN A 66 -3.07 -2.83 1.31
C ASN A 66 -4.59 -2.61 1.22
N ALA A 67 -5.33 -2.96 2.26
CA ALA A 67 -6.77 -2.68 2.31
C ALA A 67 -7.05 -1.17 2.27
N LEU A 68 -6.31 -0.38 3.05
CA LEU A 68 -6.43 1.08 3.09
C LEU A 68 -6.10 1.73 1.74
N TYR A 69 -5.00 1.33 1.10
CA TYR A 69 -4.62 1.78 -0.24
C TYR A 69 -5.69 1.40 -1.26
N GLY A 70 -6.23 0.19 -1.21
CA GLY A 70 -7.32 -0.25 -2.07
C GLY A 70 -8.54 0.67 -1.98
N LEU A 71 -8.97 0.98 -0.74
CA LEU A 71 -10.07 1.92 -0.50
C LEU A 71 -9.78 3.32 -1.01
N LEU A 72 -8.59 3.86 -0.76
CA LEU A 72 -8.19 5.20 -1.20
C LEU A 72 -8.14 5.29 -2.74
N VAL A 73 -7.60 4.28 -3.41
CA VAL A 73 -7.56 4.22 -4.88
C VAL A 73 -8.97 4.13 -5.44
N LEU A 74 -9.85 3.30 -4.87
CA LEU A 74 -11.25 3.21 -5.31
C LEU A 74 -12.00 4.52 -5.10
N ALA A 75 -11.85 5.16 -3.93
CA ALA A 75 -12.48 6.44 -3.63
C ALA A 75 -11.98 7.55 -4.57
N GLY A 76 -10.66 7.61 -4.80
CA GLY A 76 -10.05 8.55 -5.76
C GLY A 76 -10.51 8.29 -7.19
N THR A 77 -10.62 7.02 -7.60
CA THR A 77 -11.14 6.63 -8.91
C THR A 77 -12.59 7.06 -9.09
N ALA A 78 -13.44 6.80 -8.09
CA ALA A 78 -14.84 7.22 -8.10
C ALA A 78 -14.99 8.74 -8.13
N TYR A 79 -14.18 9.46 -7.34
CA TYR A 79 -14.16 10.93 -7.35
C TYR A 79 -13.73 11.50 -8.71
N ALA A 80 -12.75 10.87 -9.36
CA ALA A 80 -12.24 11.29 -10.66
C ALA A 80 -13.10 10.81 -11.85
N ALA A 81 -14.13 9.99 -11.62
CA ALA A 81 -15.00 9.46 -12.66
C ALA A 81 -16.01 10.52 -13.15
N ALA A 82 -15.55 11.43 -14.01
CA ALA A 82 -16.37 12.40 -14.71
C ALA A 82 -16.66 11.92 -16.16
N PRO A 83 -17.70 12.47 -16.84
CA PRO A 83 -18.00 12.10 -18.23
C PRO A 83 -16.85 12.32 -19.22
N THR A 84 -15.93 13.24 -18.90
CA THR A 84 -14.73 13.54 -19.70
C THR A 84 -13.53 12.68 -19.34
N THR A 85 -13.61 11.91 -18.25
CA THR A 85 -12.50 11.06 -17.80
C THR A 85 -12.36 9.87 -18.74
N PRO A 86 -11.17 9.64 -19.31
CA PRO A 86 -10.92 8.46 -20.13
C PRO A 86 -11.31 7.18 -19.39
N LEU A 87 -12.15 6.35 -20.02
CA LEU A 87 -12.67 5.13 -19.42
C LEU A 87 -11.55 4.18 -18.96
N TRP A 88 -10.43 4.15 -19.67
CA TRP A 88 -9.28 3.33 -19.31
C TRP A 88 -8.68 3.72 -17.94
N LEU A 89 -8.68 5.01 -17.58
CA LEU A 89 -8.21 5.46 -16.26
C LEU A 89 -9.13 4.97 -15.15
N VAL A 90 -10.45 5.05 -15.37
CA VAL A 90 -11.45 4.54 -14.42
C VAL A 90 -11.32 3.03 -14.25
N ALA A 91 -11.17 2.30 -15.37
CA ALA A 91 -10.99 0.85 -15.35
C ALA A 91 -9.69 0.44 -14.64
N THR A 92 -8.56 1.09 -14.95
CA THR A 92 -7.29 0.82 -14.28
C THR A 92 -7.36 1.13 -12.79
N GLY A 93 -7.95 2.26 -12.40
CA GLY A 93 -8.15 2.61 -10.99
C GLY A 93 -9.01 1.60 -10.24
N ALA A 94 -10.12 1.16 -10.85
CA ALA A 94 -10.99 0.14 -10.28
C ALA A 94 -10.28 -1.21 -10.10
N VAL A 95 -9.52 -1.65 -11.11
CA VAL A 95 -8.75 -2.90 -11.04
C VAL A 95 -7.66 -2.82 -9.97
N LEU A 96 -6.85 -1.76 -9.95
CA LEU A 96 -5.79 -1.60 -8.96
C LEU A 96 -6.34 -1.48 -7.54
N GLY A 97 -7.36 -0.64 -7.34
CA GLY A 97 -7.98 -0.46 -6.03
C GLY A 97 -8.67 -1.73 -5.54
N GLY A 98 -9.40 -2.42 -6.41
CA GLY A 98 -10.02 -3.71 -6.10
C GLY A 98 -9.00 -4.80 -5.77
N TRP A 99 -7.88 -4.84 -6.50
CA TRP A 99 -6.79 -5.77 -6.24
C TRP A 99 -6.17 -5.57 -4.85
N PHE A 100 -5.76 -4.34 -4.52
CA PHE A 100 -5.19 -4.02 -3.21
C PHE A 100 -6.15 -4.30 -2.07
N LEU A 101 -7.43 -3.97 -2.26
CA LEU A 101 -8.47 -4.24 -1.26
C LEU A 101 -8.64 -5.74 -1.04
N ALA A 102 -8.73 -6.54 -2.11
CA ALA A 102 -8.84 -7.99 -2.02
C ALA A 102 -7.59 -8.60 -1.37
N ASP A 103 -6.40 -8.16 -1.77
CA ASP A 103 -5.12 -8.62 -1.19
C ASP A 103 -5.08 -8.36 0.32
N GLY A 104 -5.34 -7.12 0.74
CA GLY A 104 -5.35 -6.74 2.14
C GLY A 104 -6.38 -7.53 2.96
N VAL A 105 -7.64 -7.56 2.50
CA VAL A 105 -8.73 -8.27 3.19
C VAL A 105 -8.45 -9.76 3.30
N GLN A 106 -7.97 -10.40 2.24
CA GLN A 106 -7.73 -11.84 2.28
C GLN A 106 -6.58 -12.22 3.21
N HIS A 107 -5.49 -11.47 3.22
CA HIS A 107 -4.39 -11.75 4.16
C HIS A 107 -4.78 -11.48 5.61
N LEU A 108 -5.55 -10.41 5.87
CA LEU A 108 -6.08 -10.13 7.21
C LEU A 108 -7.06 -11.22 7.68
N ARG A 109 -7.96 -11.68 6.80
CA ARG A 109 -8.94 -12.74 7.09
C ARG A 109 -8.24 -14.05 7.48
N HIS A 110 -7.17 -14.39 6.80
CA HIS A 110 -6.43 -15.64 7.01
C HIS A 110 -5.25 -15.49 8.00
N GLY A 111 -5.07 -14.32 8.62
CA GLY A 111 -3.99 -14.06 9.57
C GLY A 111 -2.58 -14.20 8.98
N VAL A 112 -2.44 -14.04 7.66
CA VAL A 112 -1.20 -14.21 6.92
C VAL A 112 -0.39 -12.92 7.01
N THR A 113 0.85 -13.03 7.49
CA THR A 113 1.83 -11.94 7.53
C THR A 113 2.78 -12.03 6.34
N ARG A 114 3.40 -10.93 5.94
CA ARG A 114 4.39 -10.88 4.87
C ARG A 114 5.59 -11.79 5.15
N ALA A 115 5.89 -12.03 6.43
CA ALA A 115 6.89 -13.01 6.87
C ALA A 115 6.48 -14.46 6.58
N SER A 116 5.17 -14.76 6.57
CA SER A 116 4.63 -16.08 6.26
C SER A 116 4.40 -16.33 4.76
N VAL A 117 4.32 -15.27 3.94
CA VAL A 117 4.23 -15.31 2.47
C VAL A 117 5.57 -15.67 1.81
N GLY A 118 6.59 -15.95 2.61
CA GLY A 118 7.85 -16.52 2.13
C GLY A 118 7.68 -17.96 1.66
N THR A 119 7.10 -18.20 0.47
CA THR A 119 7.68 -19.25 -0.36
C THR A 119 9.14 -18.86 -0.53
N PRO A 120 10.12 -19.59 0.04
CA PRO A 120 11.51 -19.33 -0.24
C PRO A 120 11.65 -19.39 -1.76
N TYR A 121 12.05 -18.27 -2.33
CA TYR A 121 12.10 -18.10 -3.76
C TYR A 121 13.16 -19.06 -4.29
N THR A 122 12.76 -20.26 -4.72
CA THR A 122 13.68 -21.16 -5.41
C THR A 122 14.06 -20.45 -6.69
N HIS A 123 15.33 -20.07 -6.81
CA HIS A 123 15.91 -19.43 -7.99
C HIS A 123 15.99 -20.45 -9.15
N GLU A 124 14.94 -21.24 -9.37
CA GLU A 124 14.80 -22.09 -10.53
C GLU A 124 14.29 -21.24 -11.70
N GLY A 125 15.22 -20.49 -12.29
CA GLY A 125 14.96 -19.64 -13.46
C GLY A 125 15.91 -18.45 -13.56
N SER A 126 16.14 -17.95 -14.77
CA SER A 126 16.87 -16.69 -14.96
C SER A 126 16.00 -15.50 -14.54
N ALA A 127 16.58 -14.31 -14.33
CA ALA A 127 15.82 -13.10 -13.98
C ALA A 127 14.64 -12.81 -14.94
N LEU A 128 14.76 -13.24 -16.20
CA LEU A 128 13.74 -13.06 -17.24
C LEU A 128 12.53 -13.99 -17.08
N THR A 129 12.68 -15.16 -16.45
CA THR A 129 11.59 -16.12 -16.22
C THR A 129 11.15 -16.16 -14.76
N GLY A 130 12.05 -15.89 -13.82
CA GLY A 130 11.78 -15.77 -12.40
C GLY A 130 10.86 -14.59 -12.12
N LEU A 131 11.28 -13.36 -12.45
CA LEU A 131 10.53 -12.15 -12.08
C LEU A 131 9.05 -12.17 -12.53
N PRO A 132 8.71 -12.51 -13.80
CA PRO A 132 7.31 -12.59 -14.20
C PRO A 132 6.53 -13.67 -13.45
N LYS A 133 7.17 -14.81 -13.15
CA LYS A 133 6.55 -15.88 -12.34
C LYS A 133 6.35 -15.43 -10.89
N ALA A 134 7.27 -14.65 -10.32
CA ALA A 134 7.14 -14.00 -9.01
C ALA A 134 5.90 -13.12 -8.98
N LEU A 135 5.82 -12.23 -9.96
CA LEU A 135 4.75 -11.26 -10.06
C LEU A 135 3.41 -11.95 -10.27
N ALA A 136 3.36 -12.97 -11.13
CA ALA A 136 2.17 -13.78 -11.34
C ALA A 136 1.72 -14.53 -10.08
N ALA A 137 2.66 -15.11 -9.31
CA ALA A 137 2.34 -15.79 -8.07
C ALA A 137 1.78 -14.83 -7.02
N ARG A 138 2.41 -13.66 -6.86
CA ARG A 138 1.92 -12.61 -5.95
C ARG A 138 0.58 -12.05 -6.41
N LEU A 139 0.39 -11.90 -7.72
CA LEU A 139 -0.88 -11.54 -8.38
C LEU A 139 -1.92 -12.67 -8.35
N ALA A 140 -1.62 -13.87 -7.85
CA ALA A 140 -2.62 -14.92 -7.68
C ALA A 140 -2.96 -15.14 -6.21
N GLU A 141 -2.09 -14.69 -5.31
CA GLU A 141 -2.12 -14.98 -3.88
C GLU A 141 -3.46 -14.75 -3.17
N PRO A 142 -4.17 -13.61 -3.33
CA PRO A 142 -5.47 -13.43 -2.66
C PRO A 142 -6.52 -14.47 -3.05
N ILE A 143 -6.47 -14.97 -4.29
CA ILE A 143 -7.38 -16.02 -4.77
C ILE A 143 -6.93 -17.38 -4.23
N LEU A 144 -5.63 -17.62 -4.20
CA LEU A 144 -5.05 -18.88 -3.72
C LEU A 144 -5.31 -19.11 -2.22
N LEU A 145 -5.32 -18.04 -1.42
CA LEU A 145 -5.66 -18.12 0.01
C LEU A 145 -7.08 -18.64 0.22
N GLU A 146 -8.06 -18.13 -0.53
CA GLU A 146 -9.45 -18.60 -0.45
C GLU A 146 -9.59 -20.11 -0.80
N THR A 147 -8.83 -20.59 -1.80
CA THR A 147 -8.91 -22.00 -2.21
C THR A 147 -8.24 -22.97 -1.23
N ARG A 148 -7.29 -22.52 -0.40
CA ARG A 148 -6.64 -23.39 0.59
C ARG A 148 -7.58 -23.80 1.72
N ASP A 149 -8.52 -22.93 2.10
CA ASP A 149 -9.49 -23.20 3.15
C ASP A 149 -10.63 -24.15 2.71
N GLN A 150 -10.73 -24.45 1.41
CA GLN A 150 -11.74 -25.35 0.85
C GLN A 150 -11.25 -26.80 0.68
N GLN A 151 -10.01 -27.10 1.06
CA GLN A 151 -9.41 -28.44 1.02
C GLN A 151 -9.35 -29.06 2.41
#